data_AF-A0A6C0CR48-F1
#
_entry.id   AF-A0A6C0CR48-F1
#
_cell.length_a   1.000
_cell.length_b   1.000
_cell.length_c   1.000
_cell.angle_alpha   90.00
_cell.angle_beta   90.00
_cell.angle_gamma   90.00
#
_symmetry.space_group_name_H-M   'P 1'
#
loop_
_entity.id
_entity.type
_entity.pdbx_description
1 polymer ?
#
loop_
_entity_poly.entity_id
_entity_poly.type
_entity_poly.pdbx_seq_one_letter_code
_entity_poly.pdbx_strand_id
1 'polypeptide(L)'
;MVGVCVYFSRNRMGHRCLRSCRNQYCYAHSRQYQLLQQYLNDYFKVRIYSLNDIYLYLDDLSLDIVKVIVSYLTDHSTLRHYLVKLQLILPNSHYTKQQLLEQILLYHRKVHYVYKHEISLRTLQKKWLISSKKGPYIPHNAVNNTDPFTLEPIIEIDSALLFSYKDSQKNIYVFRGHEFAHHIDINGPYNPLNRDDLSSYTIYRLRCFIEDSSHLHTFEYVWNTPKEAFLDVLYEYEKYGIYTLLDWFIQLNIAQIINIFILFNEIMIDHQIDLFDIKMLDEALINHHNQEMAQMALAIEMKKIIELEHPKKFYFICSLFIIIAKVDKTIGRALPNWVWLGTNISNNE
;
A
#
# COMPACT_ATOMS: atom_id res chain seq x y z
N MET A 1 -18.31 26.86 7.52
CA MET A 1 -19.11 26.51 6.33
C MET A 1 -19.73 25.14 6.56
N VAL A 2 -21.06 25.07 6.64
CA VAL A 2 -21.80 23.85 6.98
C VAL A 2 -22.24 23.17 5.68
N GLY A 3 -21.69 21.99 5.39
CA GLY A 3 -21.97 21.25 4.15
C GLY A 3 -23.39 20.72 4.09
N VAL A 4 -24.03 20.83 2.92
CA VAL A 4 -25.37 20.31 2.62
C VAL A 4 -25.26 18.94 1.95
N CYS A 5 -26.04 17.97 2.40
CA CYS A 5 -26.16 16.65 1.77
C CYS A 5 -27.24 16.71 0.68
N VAL A 6 -26.88 16.39 -0.57
CA VAL A 6 -27.85 16.31 -1.67
C VAL A 6 -28.20 14.86 -1.91
N TYR A 7 -29.40 14.45 -1.48
CA TYR A 7 -30.03 13.22 -1.97
C TYR A 7 -30.67 13.55 -3.32
N PHE A 8 -30.31 12.83 -4.39
CA PHE A 8 -31.06 12.86 -5.65
C PHE A 8 -32.37 12.08 -5.47
N SER A 9 -33.33 12.68 -4.75
CA SER A 9 -34.74 12.32 -4.80
C SER A 9 -35.41 13.38 -5.66
N ARG A 10 -36.07 12.97 -6.75
CA ARG A 10 -36.64 13.86 -7.77
C ARG A 10 -37.60 14.93 -7.24
N ASN A 11 -38.02 14.92 -5.96
CA ASN A 11 -39.07 15.82 -5.46
C ASN A 11 -38.98 16.28 -3.98
N ARG A 12 -37.84 16.25 -3.25
CA ARG A 12 -37.78 16.84 -1.90
C ARG A 12 -36.46 17.57 -1.59
N MET A 13 -36.58 18.79 -1.04
CA MET A 13 -35.46 19.56 -0.48
C MET A 13 -34.74 18.76 0.62
N GLY A 14 -33.41 18.65 0.52
CA GLY A 14 -32.59 17.78 1.38
C GLY A 14 -32.57 18.17 2.86
N HIS A 15 -32.65 17.17 3.74
CA HIS A 15 -32.45 17.32 5.19
C HIS A 15 -30.97 17.12 5.58
N ARG A 16 -30.55 17.71 6.71
CA ARG A 16 -29.17 17.62 7.25
C ARG A 16 -28.83 16.16 7.67
N CYS A 17 -27.66 15.64 7.27
CA CYS A 17 -27.19 14.29 7.68
C CYS A 17 -26.91 14.31 9.21
N LEU A 18 -27.63 13.50 9.98
CA LEU A 18 -27.36 13.28 11.41
C LEU A 18 -26.12 12.39 11.54
N ARG A 19 -25.27 12.61 12.55
CA ARG A 19 -24.04 11.83 12.81
C ARG A 19 -24.25 10.30 12.88
N SER A 20 -25.50 9.85 13.02
CA SER A 20 -25.93 8.44 13.05
C SER A 20 -26.34 7.87 11.68
N CYS A 21 -26.11 8.57 10.57
CA CYS A 21 -26.47 8.10 9.24
C CYS A 21 -25.67 6.86 8.83
N ARG A 22 -26.35 5.70 8.76
CA ARG A 22 -25.82 4.40 8.31
C ARG A 22 -25.89 4.20 6.79
N ASN A 23 -26.21 5.25 6.03
CA ASN A 23 -26.23 5.15 4.58
C ASN A 23 -24.79 5.19 4.04
N GLN A 24 -24.39 4.10 3.35
CA GLN A 24 -23.10 4.00 2.64
C GLN A 24 -22.88 5.10 1.59
N TYR A 25 -23.94 5.79 1.19
CA TYR A 25 -23.93 6.93 0.26
C TYR A 25 -24.01 8.32 0.93
N CYS A 26 -23.90 8.48 2.27
CA CYS A 26 -23.87 9.84 2.90
C CYS A 26 -22.53 10.54 2.63
N TYR A 27 -22.63 11.72 2.00
CA TYR A 27 -21.54 12.65 1.65
C TYR A 27 -20.57 12.98 2.79
N ALA A 28 -21.02 12.90 4.04
CA ALA A 28 -20.22 13.22 5.22
C ALA A 28 -19.37 12.05 5.74
N HIS A 29 -19.68 10.80 5.39
CA HIS A 29 -19.08 9.61 6.01
C HIS A 29 -18.21 8.76 5.05
N SER A 30 -18.40 8.88 3.74
CA SER A 30 -17.53 8.24 2.76
C SER A 30 -16.36 9.16 2.38
N ARG A 31 -15.14 8.63 2.25
CA ARG A 31 -14.06 9.33 1.53
C ARG A 31 -14.56 9.57 0.11
N GLN A 32 -14.88 10.83 -0.19
CA GLN A 32 -15.64 11.25 -1.37
C GLN A 32 -15.27 10.40 -2.59
N TYR A 33 -13.99 10.33 -2.94
CA TYR A 33 -13.46 9.62 -4.11
C TYR A 33 -14.02 8.21 -4.33
N GLN A 34 -14.12 7.40 -3.27
CA GLN A 34 -14.57 6.01 -3.37
C GLN A 34 -16.05 5.91 -3.80
N LEU A 35 -16.90 6.85 -3.35
CA LEU A 35 -18.30 6.88 -3.74
C LEU A 35 -18.51 7.27 -5.20
N LEU A 36 -17.78 8.26 -5.71
CA LEU A 36 -17.89 8.62 -7.12
C LEU A 36 -17.37 7.48 -8.00
N GLN A 37 -16.25 6.85 -7.64
CA GLN A 37 -15.73 5.69 -8.37
C GLN A 37 -16.75 4.55 -8.40
N GLN A 38 -17.35 4.23 -7.26
CA GLN A 38 -18.35 3.17 -7.18
C GLN A 38 -19.58 3.50 -8.05
N TYR A 39 -20.07 4.74 -8.00
CA TYR A 39 -21.19 5.17 -8.86
C TYR A 39 -20.87 5.10 -10.36
N LEU A 40 -19.69 5.60 -10.76
CA LEU A 40 -19.24 5.55 -12.16
C LEU A 40 -19.08 4.10 -12.64
N ASN A 41 -18.55 3.22 -11.79
CA ASN A 41 -18.36 1.82 -12.10
C ASN A 41 -19.70 1.06 -12.17
N ASP A 42 -20.60 1.27 -11.23
CA ASP A 42 -21.87 0.53 -11.13
C ASP A 42 -22.86 0.93 -12.24
N TYR A 43 -22.93 2.22 -12.58
CA TYR A 43 -23.92 2.73 -13.55
C TYR A 43 -23.39 2.89 -14.96
N PHE A 44 -22.12 3.27 -15.11
CA PHE A 44 -21.54 3.53 -16.43
C PHE A 44 -20.50 2.48 -16.83
N LYS A 45 -20.08 1.59 -15.92
CA LYS A 45 -18.93 0.68 -16.12
C LYS A 45 -17.64 1.43 -16.45
N VAL A 46 -17.53 2.64 -15.90
CA VAL A 46 -16.46 3.60 -16.17
C VAL A 46 -15.59 3.70 -14.92
N ARG A 47 -14.26 3.72 -15.12
CA ARG A 47 -13.30 3.94 -14.03
C ARG A 47 -12.37 5.10 -14.39
N ILE A 48 -12.55 6.25 -13.74
CA ILE A 48 -11.85 7.49 -14.08
C ILE A 48 -11.08 7.99 -12.87
N TYR A 49 -9.76 7.86 -12.90
CA TYR A 49 -8.89 8.23 -11.78
C TYR A 49 -8.15 9.56 -12.04
N SER A 50 -8.08 9.98 -13.30
CA SER A 50 -7.50 11.25 -13.77
C SER A 50 -8.41 11.95 -14.79
N LEU A 51 -8.21 13.27 -14.98
CA LEU A 51 -8.91 14.02 -16.04
C LEU A 51 -8.71 13.43 -17.44
N ASN A 52 -7.58 12.76 -17.66
CA ASN A 52 -7.30 12.18 -18.97
C ASN A 52 -8.06 10.87 -19.20
N ASP A 53 -8.50 10.19 -18.16
CA ASP A 53 -9.26 8.94 -18.33
C ASP A 53 -10.66 9.22 -18.89
N ILE A 54 -11.13 10.47 -18.78
CA ILE A 54 -12.37 10.92 -19.43
C ILE A 54 -12.32 10.64 -20.93
N TYR A 55 -11.15 10.77 -21.58
CA TYR A 55 -10.97 10.50 -23.00
C TYR A 55 -11.23 9.02 -23.37
N LEU A 56 -11.11 8.10 -22.41
CA LEU A 56 -11.45 6.68 -22.62
C LEU A 56 -12.96 6.43 -22.74
N TYR A 57 -13.78 7.36 -22.26
CA TYR A 57 -15.23 7.16 -22.11
C TYR A 57 -16.06 8.29 -22.74
N LEU A 58 -15.47 9.10 -23.61
CA LEU A 58 -16.14 10.25 -24.23
C LEU A 58 -17.37 9.86 -25.07
N ASP A 59 -17.42 8.63 -25.59
CA ASP A 59 -18.59 8.14 -26.34
C ASP A 59 -19.70 7.62 -25.41
N ASP A 60 -19.36 7.26 -24.18
CA ASP A 60 -20.28 6.65 -23.21
C ASP A 60 -20.82 7.66 -22.18
N LEU A 61 -20.19 8.84 -22.07
CA LEU A 61 -20.51 9.85 -21.08
C LEU A 61 -21.13 11.11 -21.71
N SER A 62 -22.25 11.57 -21.13
CA SER A 62 -22.82 12.87 -21.50
C SER A 62 -21.93 14.03 -21.01
N LEU A 63 -22.00 15.17 -21.69
CA LEU A 63 -21.27 16.39 -21.32
C LEU A 63 -21.53 16.84 -19.88
N ASP A 64 -22.74 16.62 -19.37
CA ASP A 64 -23.10 16.97 -17.99
C ASP A 64 -22.47 16.02 -16.98
N ILE A 65 -22.30 14.74 -17.32
CA ILE A 65 -21.56 13.79 -16.48
C ILE A 65 -20.06 14.14 -16.47
N VAL A 66 -19.49 14.50 -17.62
CA VAL A 66 -18.10 14.97 -17.72
C VAL A 66 -17.87 16.21 -16.85
N LYS A 67 -18.79 17.19 -16.85
CA LYS A 67 -18.74 18.36 -15.95
C LYS A 67 -18.63 17.96 -14.49
N VAL A 68 -19.47 17.03 -14.06
CA VAL A 68 -19.50 16.55 -12.68
C VAL A 68 -18.17 15.88 -12.32
N ILE A 69 -17.66 15.01 -13.20
CA ILE A 69 -16.39 14.31 -13.00
C ILE A 69 -15.22 15.30 -12.91
N VAL A 70 -15.10 16.25 -13.83
CA VAL A 70 -14.00 17.23 -13.83
C VAL A 70 -14.05 18.12 -12.59
N SER A 71 -15.23 18.63 -12.25
CA SER A 71 -15.44 19.46 -11.05
C SER A 71 -15.04 18.73 -9.77
N TYR A 72 -15.14 17.41 -9.79
CA TYR A 72 -14.85 16.55 -8.67
C TYR A 72 -13.38 16.15 -8.56
N LEU A 73 -12.77 15.75 -9.69
CA LEU A 73 -11.36 15.35 -9.74
C LEU A 73 -10.40 16.52 -9.55
N THR A 74 -10.87 17.76 -9.73
CA THR A 74 -10.03 18.94 -9.64
C THR A 74 -10.64 20.04 -8.77
N ASP A 75 -9.81 20.58 -7.88
CA ASP A 75 -10.08 21.86 -7.26
C ASP A 75 -9.80 23.01 -8.24
N HIS A 76 -10.13 24.24 -7.84
CA HIS A 76 -9.96 25.41 -8.71
C HIS A 76 -8.49 25.62 -9.11
N SER A 77 -7.56 25.41 -8.16
CA SER A 77 -6.14 25.65 -8.37
C SER A 77 -5.52 24.65 -9.36
N THR A 78 -5.84 23.36 -9.22
CA THR A 78 -5.38 22.28 -10.12
C THR A 78 -5.97 22.44 -11.50
N LEU A 79 -7.27 22.74 -11.61
CA LEU A 79 -7.93 22.94 -12.89
C LEU A 79 -7.32 24.13 -13.65
N ARG A 80 -7.05 25.23 -12.94
CA ARG A 80 -6.38 26.40 -13.51
C ARG A 80 -4.97 26.05 -13.99
N HIS A 81 -4.16 25.39 -13.15
CA HIS A 81 -2.81 24.99 -13.51
C HIS A 81 -2.81 24.12 -14.78
N TYR A 82 -3.72 23.16 -14.85
CA TYR A 82 -3.89 22.29 -16.01
C TYR A 82 -4.24 23.06 -17.29
N LEU A 83 -5.20 23.99 -17.22
CA LEU A 83 -5.63 24.79 -18.38
C LEU A 83 -4.55 25.79 -18.85
N VAL A 84 -3.75 26.35 -17.93
CA VAL A 84 -2.59 27.19 -18.27
C VAL A 84 -1.54 26.36 -19.00
N LYS A 85 -1.25 25.15 -18.52
CA LYS A 85 -0.29 24.24 -19.15
C LYS A 85 -0.71 23.86 -20.57
N LEU A 86 -2.01 23.69 -20.81
CA LEU A 86 -2.57 23.45 -22.13
C LEU A 86 -2.70 24.71 -23.00
N GLN A 87 -2.28 25.88 -22.48
CA GLN A 87 -2.39 27.17 -23.16
C GLN A 87 -3.84 27.56 -23.53
N LEU A 88 -4.82 27.05 -22.78
CA LEU A 88 -6.25 27.33 -23.01
C LEU A 88 -6.70 28.60 -22.30
N ILE A 89 -5.96 29.03 -21.28
CA ILE A 89 -6.20 30.25 -20.52
C ILE A 89 -4.89 30.96 -20.21
N LEU A 90 -4.93 32.26 -19.94
CA LEU A 90 -3.75 33.04 -19.55
C LEU A 90 -3.38 32.79 -18.07
N PRO A 91 -2.08 32.80 -17.71
CA PRO A 91 -1.62 32.53 -16.34
C PRO A 91 -2.17 33.53 -15.31
N ASN A 92 -2.36 34.79 -15.71
CA ASN A 92 -2.62 35.93 -14.81
C ASN A 92 -4.07 36.44 -14.85
N SER A 93 -4.97 35.79 -15.58
CA SER A 93 -6.37 36.20 -15.71
C SER A 93 -7.26 35.59 -14.62
N HIS A 94 -8.24 36.34 -14.11
CA HIS A 94 -9.19 35.82 -13.14
C HIS A 94 -10.31 35.03 -13.83
N TYR A 95 -10.45 33.76 -13.45
CA TYR A 95 -11.52 32.87 -13.91
C TYR A 95 -12.19 32.20 -12.71
N THR A 96 -13.51 32.13 -12.73
CA THR A 96 -14.27 31.31 -11.77
C THR A 96 -14.13 29.82 -12.10
N LYS A 97 -14.39 28.93 -11.12
CA LYS A 97 -14.35 27.48 -11.37
C LYS A 97 -15.29 27.06 -12.51
N GLN A 98 -16.45 27.70 -12.61
CA GLN A 98 -17.41 27.45 -13.68
C GLN A 98 -16.85 27.84 -15.06
N GLN A 99 -16.20 29.00 -15.17
CA GLN A 99 -15.56 29.43 -16.42
C GLN A 99 -14.42 28.48 -16.82
N LEU A 100 -13.62 28.00 -15.85
CA LEU A 100 -12.59 26.99 -16.11
C LEU A 100 -13.18 25.66 -16.60
N LEU A 101 -14.29 25.22 -16.00
CA LEU A 101 -15.03 24.04 -16.45
C LEU A 101 -15.58 24.22 -17.86
N GLU A 102 -16.09 25.40 -18.22
CA GLU A 102 -16.56 25.64 -19.59
C GLU A 102 -15.41 25.57 -20.61
N GLN A 103 -14.23 26.10 -20.28
CA GLN A 103 -13.05 26.02 -21.14
C GLN A 103 -12.58 24.59 -21.36
N ILE A 104 -12.55 23.78 -20.29
CA ILE A 104 -12.11 22.39 -20.43
C ILE A 104 -13.10 21.57 -21.26
N LEU A 105 -14.41 21.80 -21.12
CA LEU A 105 -15.42 21.13 -21.94
C LEU A 105 -15.38 21.53 -23.40
N LEU A 106 -15.14 22.82 -23.69
CA LEU A 106 -14.94 23.30 -25.05
C LEU A 106 -13.72 22.64 -25.69
N TYR A 107 -12.63 22.53 -24.94
CA TYR A 107 -11.45 21.79 -25.36
C TYR A 107 -11.77 20.31 -25.62
N HIS A 108 -12.44 19.63 -24.68
CA HIS A 108 -12.85 18.24 -24.82
C HIS A 108 -13.77 18.03 -26.03
N ARG A 109 -14.70 18.95 -26.31
CA ARG A 109 -15.59 18.88 -27.48
C ARG A 109 -14.84 19.03 -28.79
N LYS A 110 -13.87 19.95 -28.86
CA LYS A 110 -12.98 20.11 -30.02
C LYS A 110 -12.12 18.86 -30.24
N VAL A 111 -11.53 18.37 -29.16
CA VAL A 111 -10.74 17.13 -29.13
C VAL A 111 -11.57 15.93 -29.61
N HIS A 112 -12.78 15.75 -29.07
CA HIS A 112 -13.69 14.68 -29.49
C HIS A 112 -14.07 14.80 -30.97
N TYR A 113 -14.37 16.00 -31.45
CA TYR A 113 -14.70 16.26 -32.85
C TYR A 113 -13.52 15.89 -33.77
N VAL A 114 -12.31 16.40 -33.49
CA VAL A 114 -11.11 16.11 -34.27
C VAL A 114 -10.81 14.61 -34.28
N TYR A 115 -10.88 13.93 -33.14
CA TYR A 115 -10.59 12.49 -33.06
C TYR A 115 -11.70 11.58 -33.55
N LYS A 116 -12.95 12.04 -33.63
CA LYS A 116 -13.99 11.24 -34.29
C LYS A 116 -13.81 11.22 -35.82
N HIS A 117 -13.21 12.26 -36.40
CA HIS A 117 -13.18 12.45 -37.86
C HIS A 117 -11.78 12.32 -38.48
N GLU A 118 -10.67 12.53 -37.75
CA GLU A 118 -9.31 12.54 -38.31
C GLU A 118 -8.40 11.40 -37.82
N ILE A 119 -8.56 10.90 -36.58
CA ILE A 119 -7.75 9.83 -35.98
C ILE A 119 -8.66 8.94 -35.14
N SER A 120 -8.89 7.67 -35.52
CA SER A 120 -9.82 6.78 -34.79
C SER A 120 -9.65 6.89 -33.27
N LEU A 121 -10.70 7.36 -32.57
CA LEU A 121 -10.75 7.51 -31.11
C LEU A 121 -10.28 6.22 -30.42
N ARG A 122 -10.66 5.06 -30.95
CA ARG A 122 -10.22 3.73 -30.49
C ARG A 122 -8.70 3.54 -30.52
N THR A 123 -8.01 4.11 -31.49
CA THR A 123 -6.54 4.04 -31.60
C THR A 123 -5.87 4.86 -30.50
N LEU A 124 -6.43 6.03 -30.18
CA LEU A 124 -5.96 6.89 -29.09
C LEU A 124 -6.28 6.30 -27.72
N GLN A 125 -7.50 5.78 -27.52
CA GLN A 125 -7.87 5.06 -26.31
C GLN A 125 -6.93 3.88 -26.08
N LYS A 126 -6.64 3.09 -27.12
CA LYS A 126 -5.63 2.03 -27.07
C LYS A 126 -4.24 2.55 -26.72
N LYS A 127 -3.75 3.62 -27.36
CA LYS A 127 -2.45 4.23 -27.02
C LYS A 127 -2.40 4.77 -25.59
N TRP A 128 -3.49 5.39 -25.12
CA TRP A 128 -3.62 5.94 -23.77
C TRP A 128 -3.63 4.83 -22.73
N LEU A 129 -4.47 3.79 -22.93
CA LEU A 129 -4.45 2.55 -22.16
C LEU A 129 -3.03 1.98 -22.13
N ILE A 130 -2.38 1.79 -23.26
CA ILE A 130 -0.99 1.28 -23.31
C ILE A 130 -0.02 2.18 -22.52
N SER A 131 -0.14 3.51 -22.60
CA SER A 131 0.74 4.45 -21.90
C SER A 131 0.46 4.58 -20.40
N SER A 132 -0.77 4.36 -19.97
CA SER A 132 -1.17 4.33 -18.55
C SER A 132 -0.85 2.98 -17.91
N LYS A 133 -0.96 1.89 -18.68
CA LYS A 133 -0.59 0.51 -18.31
C LYS A 133 0.92 0.30 -18.22
N LYS A 134 1.71 0.92 -19.09
CA LYS A 134 3.17 0.86 -19.01
C LYS A 134 3.64 1.76 -17.86
N GLY A 135 3.95 1.15 -16.72
CA GLY A 135 4.91 1.67 -15.73
C GLY A 135 6.12 2.30 -16.45
N PRO A 136 6.80 3.34 -15.93
CA PRO A 136 8.15 3.60 -16.43
C PRO A 136 8.95 2.31 -16.17
N TYR A 137 9.74 1.83 -17.11
CA TYR A 137 10.69 0.76 -16.85
C TYR A 137 12.06 1.27 -17.24
N ILE A 138 12.89 1.57 -16.25
CA ILE A 138 14.32 1.87 -16.42
C ILE A 138 15.05 1.34 -15.17
N PRO A 139 15.39 0.03 -15.10
CA PRO A 139 16.08 -0.56 -13.94
C PRO A 139 17.38 0.15 -13.61
N HIS A 140 18.09 0.65 -14.63
CA HIS A 140 19.43 1.20 -14.48
C HIS A 140 19.49 2.53 -13.70
N ASN A 141 18.34 3.18 -13.48
CA ASN A 141 18.25 4.43 -12.73
C ASN A 141 17.36 4.30 -11.48
N ALA A 142 17.03 3.08 -11.06
CA ALA A 142 16.29 2.84 -9.84
C ALA A 142 17.17 3.15 -8.62
N VAL A 143 16.57 3.72 -7.58
CA VAL A 143 17.25 3.97 -6.29
C VAL A 143 17.52 2.66 -5.57
N ASN A 144 16.56 1.73 -5.60
CA ASN A 144 16.75 0.40 -5.05
C ASN A 144 17.30 -0.55 -6.10
N ASN A 145 18.22 -1.42 -5.68
CA ASN A 145 18.84 -2.47 -6.48
C ASN A 145 18.25 -3.87 -6.17
N THR A 146 17.54 -4.00 -5.05
CA THR A 146 16.81 -5.20 -4.63
C THR A 146 15.33 -4.86 -4.44
N ASP A 147 14.45 -5.82 -4.70
CA ASP A 147 13.05 -5.71 -4.34
C ASP A 147 12.89 -5.85 -2.82
N PRO A 148 12.19 -4.95 -2.12
CA PRO A 148 12.08 -5.04 -0.67
C PRO A 148 11.19 -6.17 -0.18
N PHE A 149 10.39 -6.81 -1.04
CA PHE A 149 9.48 -7.88 -0.63
C PHE A 149 10.10 -9.26 -0.80
N THR A 150 10.81 -9.49 -1.91
CA THR A 150 11.48 -10.78 -2.19
C THR A 150 12.97 -10.76 -1.90
N LEU A 151 13.57 -9.58 -1.71
CA LEU A 151 15.02 -9.36 -1.59
C LEU A 151 15.83 -9.77 -2.82
N GLU A 152 15.15 -10.19 -3.89
CA GLU A 152 15.74 -10.56 -5.17
C GLU A 152 16.33 -9.30 -5.83
N PRO A 153 17.54 -9.38 -6.43
CA PRO A 153 18.07 -8.29 -7.25
C PRO A 153 17.07 -7.91 -8.35
N ILE A 154 16.80 -6.61 -8.51
CA ILE A 154 15.82 -6.13 -9.50
C ILE A 154 16.19 -6.55 -10.92
N ILE A 155 17.49 -6.71 -11.18
CA ILE A 155 18.04 -7.15 -12.47
C ILE A 155 17.75 -8.63 -12.79
N GLU A 156 17.43 -9.44 -11.78
CA GLU A 156 17.15 -10.87 -11.91
C GLU A 156 15.64 -11.15 -12.07
N ILE A 157 14.79 -10.22 -11.62
CA ILE A 157 13.34 -10.35 -11.72
C ILE A 157 12.87 -10.13 -13.17
N ASP A 158 11.93 -10.97 -13.64
CA ASP A 158 11.28 -10.77 -14.94
C ASP A 158 10.65 -9.38 -15.03
N SER A 159 11.03 -8.63 -16.07
CA SER A 159 10.50 -7.32 -16.42
C SER A 159 8.96 -7.26 -16.49
N ALA A 160 8.29 -8.37 -16.82
CA ALA A 160 6.83 -8.45 -16.86
C ALA A 160 6.18 -8.33 -15.47
N LEU A 161 6.93 -8.60 -14.39
CA LEU A 161 6.48 -8.52 -13.01
C LEU A 161 6.85 -7.20 -12.33
N LEU A 162 7.71 -6.40 -12.96
CA LEU A 162 8.25 -5.18 -12.37
C LEU A 162 7.38 -3.95 -12.67
N PHE A 163 7.00 -3.27 -11.59
CA PHE A 163 6.36 -1.97 -11.61
C PHE A 163 7.34 -0.90 -11.11
N SER A 164 7.34 0.28 -11.72
CA SER A 164 8.09 1.41 -11.18
C SER A 164 7.28 2.69 -11.16
N TYR A 165 7.72 3.64 -10.31
CA TYR A 165 7.16 4.98 -10.30
C TYR A 165 8.21 6.00 -9.85
N LYS A 166 7.88 7.29 -10.01
CA LYS A 166 8.70 8.41 -9.52
C LYS A 166 8.07 9.03 -8.30
N ASP A 167 8.88 9.24 -7.26
CA ASP A 167 8.44 9.98 -6.07
C ASP A 167 8.36 11.50 -6.34
N SER A 168 8.01 12.26 -5.29
CA SER A 168 7.93 13.73 -5.34
C SER A 168 9.28 14.41 -5.65
N GLN A 169 10.39 13.75 -5.32
CA GLN A 169 11.76 14.20 -5.54
C GLN A 169 12.34 13.71 -6.88
N LYS A 170 11.53 13.01 -7.70
CA LYS A 170 11.89 12.41 -8.99
C LYS A 170 12.81 11.20 -8.92
N ASN A 171 13.00 10.61 -7.74
CA ASN A 171 13.66 9.33 -7.59
C ASN A 171 12.79 8.22 -8.18
N ILE A 172 13.41 7.24 -8.82
CA ILE A 172 12.70 6.09 -9.41
C ILE A 172 12.82 4.91 -8.45
N TYR A 173 11.68 4.33 -8.07
CA TYR A 173 11.62 3.09 -7.30
C TYR A 173 10.98 1.99 -8.11
N VAL A 174 11.51 0.77 -8.00
CA VAL A 174 11.06 -0.42 -8.74
C VAL A 174 10.68 -1.51 -7.75
N PHE A 175 9.56 -2.19 -7.98
CA PHE A 175 9.06 -3.25 -7.13
C PHE A 175 8.45 -4.36 -7.99
N ARG A 176 8.36 -5.58 -7.44
CA ARG A 176 7.39 -6.55 -7.97
C ARG A 176 5.98 -6.04 -7.73
N GLY A 177 5.19 -5.97 -8.81
CA GLY A 177 3.92 -5.25 -8.79
C GLY A 177 2.87 -5.88 -7.88
N HIS A 178 2.77 -7.22 -7.86
CA HIS A 178 1.74 -7.90 -7.06
C HIS A 178 1.98 -7.73 -5.56
N GLU A 179 3.21 -7.97 -5.12
CA GLU A 179 3.70 -7.80 -3.75
C GLU A 179 3.52 -6.35 -3.30
N PHE A 180 3.84 -5.39 -4.17
CA PHE A 180 3.67 -3.98 -3.86
C PHE A 180 2.19 -3.58 -3.70
N ALA A 181 1.29 -4.10 -4.52
CA ALA A 181 -0.14 -3.83 -4.33
C ALA A 181 -0.70 -4.48 -3.09
N HIS A 182 -0.25 -5.70 -2.77
CA HIS A 182 -0.60 -6.37 -1.53
C HIS A 182 -0.16 -5.54 -0.31
N HIS A 183 1.06 -5.00 -0.33
CA HIS A 183 1.53 -4.08 0.70
C HIS A 183 0.61 -2.86 0.84
N ILE A 184 0.19 -2.25 -0.27
CA ILE A 184 -0.71 -1.08 -0.24
C ILE A 184 -2.07 -1.42 0.38
N ASP A 185 -2.59 -2.62 0.11
CA ASP A 185 -3.88 -3.08 0.63
C ASP A 185 -3.86 -3.32 2.14
N ILE A 186 -2.78 -3.92 2.66
CA ILE A 186 -2.67 -4.26 4.08
C ILE A 186 -2.15 -3.09 4.91
N ASN A 187 -1.04 -2.50 4.47
CA ASN A 187 -0.24 -1.59 5.28
C ASN A 187 -0.53 -0.12 4.99
N GLY A 188 -1.19 0.19 3.88
CA GLY A 188 -1.55 1.53 3.45
C GLY A 188 -0.73 2.04 2.26
N PRO A 189 -1.16 3.15 1.62
CA PRO A 189 -0.64 3.59 0.33
C PRO A 189 0.63 4.44 0.47
N TYR A 190 1.73 3.87 0.96
CA TYR A 190 3.04 4.51 0.97
C TYR A 190 4.11 3.59 0.35
N ASN A 191 5.26 4.19 0.05
CA ASN A 191 6.45 3.47 -0.35
C ASN A 191 7.09 2.77 0.87
N PRO A 192 7.32 1.44 0.84
CA PRO A 192 7.93 0.74 1.97
C PRO A 192 9.37 1.19 2.27
N LEU A 193 10.10 1.72 1.29
CA LEU A 193 11.51 2.09 1.42
C LEU A 193 11.73 3.48 2.03
N ASN A 194 10.90 4.45 1.66
CA ASN A 194 11.08 5.85 2.09
C ASN A 194 9.87 6.42 2.86
N ARG A 195 8.79 5.66 3.00
CA ARG A 195 7.54 6.01 3.71
C ARG A 195 6.77 7.19 3.10
N ASP A 196 7.12 7.65 1.92
CA ASP A 196 6.36 8.69 1.23
C ASP A 196 5.00 8.16 0.78
N ASP A 197 3.96 8.98 0.96
CA ASP A 197 2.61 8.69 0.47
C ASP A 197 2.59 8.56 -1.06
N LEU A 198 1.94 7.51 -1.54
CA LEU A 198 1.74 7.27 -2.96
C LEU A 198 0.61 8.15 -3.49
N SER A 199 0.86 8.80 -4.62
CA SER A 199 -0.20 9.53 -5.32
C SER A 199 -1.29 8.55 -5.79
N SER A 200 -2.55 9.01 -5.81
CA SER A 200 -3.67 8.22 -6.35
C SER A 200 -3.43 7.74 -7.78
N TYR A 201 -2.66 8.53 -8.55
CA TYR A 201 -2.27 8.17 -9.91
C TYR A 201 -1.28 6.99 -9.95
N THR A 202 -0.31 6.94 -9.03
CA THR A 202 0.61 5.81 -8.89
C THR A 202 -0.14 4.53 -8.56
N ILE A 203 -1.03 4.59 -7.57
CA ILE A 203 -1.86 3.45 -7.14
C ILE A 203 -2.72 2.95 -8.31
N TYR A 204 -3.36 3.87 -9.03
CA TYR A 204 -4.16 3.52 -10.22
C TYR A 204 -3.34 2.74 -11.25
N ARG A 205 -2.15 3.25 -11.61
CA ARG A 205 -1.27 2.60 -12.58
C ARG A 205 -0.85 1.20 -12.14
N LEU A 206 -0.56 1.03 -10.85
CA LEU A 206 -0.25 -0.27 -10.27
C LEU A 206 -1.43 -1.24 -10.42
N ARG A 207 -2.67 -0.80 -10.16
CA ARG A 207 -3.85 -1.65 -10.34
C ARG A 207 -4.06 -2.04 -11.81
N CYS A 208 -3.90 -1.11 -12.75
CA CYS A 208 -3.97 -1.44 -14.17
C CYS A 208 -2.87 -2.40 -14.61
N PHE A 209 -1.66 -2.24 -14.07
CA PHE A 209 -0.56 -3.17 -14.31
C PHE A 209 -0.91 -4.59 -13.86
N ILE A 210 -1.48 -4.75 -12.66
CA ILE A 210 -1.86 -6.05 -12.10
C ILE A 210 -3.04 -6.69 -12.83
N GLU A 211 -4.05 -5.91 -13.21
CA GLU A 211 -5.20 -6.42 -13.97
C GLU A 211 -4.75 -7.04 -15.31
N ASP A 212 -3.76 -6.43 -15.95
CA ASP A 212 -3.19 -6.95 -17.20
C ASP A 212 -2.28 -8.16 -16.96
N SER A 213 -1.55 -8.23 -15.84
CA SER A 213 -0.69 -9.36 -15.48
C SER A 213 -1.41 -10.46 -14.70
N SER A 214 -2.74 -10.38 -14.55
CA SER A 214 -3.53 -11.30 -13.71
C SER A 214 -3.47 -12.78 -14.15
N HIS A 215 -3.07 -13.03 -15.41
CA HIS A 215 -2.80 -14.36 -15.95
C HIS A 215 -1.41 -14.90 -15.61
N LEU A 216 -0.51 -14.07 -15.08
CA LEU A 216 0.89 -14.41 -14.82
C LEU A 216 1.13 -14.89 -13.39
N HIS A 217 0.29 -14.52 -12.42
CA HIS A 217 0.37 -15.06 -11.06
C HIS A 217 -0.92 -14.81 -10.26
N THR A 218 -1.43 -15.84 -9.58
CA THR A 218 -2.20 -15.67 -8.34
C THR A 218 -1.19 -15.51 -7.21
N PHE A 219 -1.07 -14.31 -6.68
CA PHE A 219 -0.25 -14.07 -5.49
C PHE A 219 -0.93 -14.76 -4.28
N GLU A 220 -0.36 -15.86 -3.83
CA GLU A 220 -0.61 -16.40 -2.50
C GLU A 220 0.52 -15.90 -1.59
N TYR A 221 0.15 -15.14 -0.56
CA TYR A 221 1.11 -14.68 0.44
C TYR A 221 1.57 -15.89 1.26
N VAL A 222 2.68 -16.50 0.86
CA VAL A 222 3.30 -17.63 1.53
C VAL A 222 4.76 -17.29 1.78
N TRP A 223 5.22 -17.45 3.03
CA TRP A 223 6.64 -17.34 3.34
C TRP A 223 7.38 -18.55 2.80
N ASN A 224 8.23 -18.35 1.79
CA ASN A 224 9.04 -19.42 1.22
C ASN A 224 10.41 -19.51 1.90
N THR A 225 10.90 -18.38 2.42
CA THR A 225 12.21 -18.30 3.08
C THR A 225 12.11 -17.67 4.47
N PRO A 226 13.03 -17.98 5.41
CA PRO A 226 13.05 -17.34 6.72
C PRO A 226 13.25 -15.82 6.63
N LYS A 227 13.93 -15.34 5.57
CA LYS A 227 14.14 -13.92 5.33
C LYS A 227 12.82 -13.20 5.06
N GLU A 228 11.98 -13.75 4.20
CA GLU A 228 10.63 -13.23 3.91
C GLU A 228 9.78 -13.19 5.19
N ALA A 229 9.82 -14.28 5.97
CA ALA A 229 9.08 -14.39 7.22
C ALA A 229 9.51 -13.33 8.25
N PHE A 230 10.82 -13.21 8.50
CA PHE A 230 11.32 -12.21 9.43
C PHE A 230 11.07 -10.78 8.93
N LEU A 231 11.19 -10.51 7.64
CA LEU A 231 10.91 -9.17 7.12
C LEU A 231 9.48 -8.73 7.44
N ASP A 232 8.49 -9.59 7.20
CA ASP A 232 7.09 -9.27 7.52
C ASP A 232 6.86 -9.10 9.03
N VAL A 233 7.42 -10.01 9.81
CA VAL A 233 7.24 -10.03 11.26
C VAL A 233 7.90 -8.80 11.91
N LEU A 234 9.14 -8.49 11.56
CA LEU A 234 9.89 -7.37 12.12
C LEU A 234 9.25 -6.03 11.77
N TYR A 235 8.68 -5.91 10.57
CA TYR A 235 7.91 -4.74 10.17
C TYR A 235 6.73 -4.44 11.11
N GLU A 236 6.04 -5.48 11.60
CA GLU A 236 4.98 -5.32 12.58
C GLU A 236 5.53 -4.93 13.97
N TYR A 237 6.71 -5.43 14.36
CA TYR A 237 7.37 -5.04 15.60
C TYR A 237 7.83 -3.58 15.62
N GLU A 238 8.21 -3.01 14.46
CA GLU A 238 8.54 -1.58 14.35
C GLU A 238 7.38 -0.67 14.77
N LYS A 239 6.12 -1.11 14.60
CA LYS A 239 4.94 -0.36 15.04
C LYS A 239 4.88 -0.18 16.56
N TYR A 240 5.62 -1.01 17.32
CA TYR A 240 5.79 -0.89 18.78
C TYR A 240 7.04 -0.08 19.17
N GLY A 241 7.73 0.51 18.21
CA GLY A 241 8.95 1.30 18.42
C GLY A 241 10.23 0.46 18.55
N ILE A 242 10.18 -0.83 18.24
CA ILE A 242 11.34 -1.73 18.28
C ILE A 242 11.95 -1.81 16.89
N TYR A 243 13.02 -1.05 16.67
CA TYR A 243 13.75 -1.04 15.41
C TYR A 243 14.77 -2.17 15.37
N THR A 244 14.71 -2.99 14.33
CA THR A 244 15.50 -4.23 14.22
C THR A 244 16.17 -4.34 12.87
N LEU A 245 17.34 -4.97 12.83
CA LEU A 245 17.97 -5.38 11.58
C LEU A 245 17.63 -6.82 11.28
N LEU A 246 17.23 -7.11 10.04
CA LEU A 246 16.92 -8.46 9.58
C LEU A 246 18.08 -9.44 9.82
N ASP A 247 19.32 -8.97 9.63
CA ASP A 247 20.54 -9.77 9.81
C ASP A 247 20.69 -10.33 11.23
N TRP A 248 20.15 -9.66 12.24
CA TRP A 248 20.17 -10.14 13.63
C TRP A 248 19.48 -11.49 13.78
N PHE A 249 18.44 -11.74 13.00
CA PHE A 249 17.61 -12.95 13.11
C PHE A 249 18.10 -14.04 12.17
N ILE A 250 18.57 -13.67 10.97
CA ILE A 250 19.15 -14.60 10.00
C ILE A 250 20.45 -15.23 10.53
N GLN A 251 21.19 -14.54 11.40
CA GLN A 251 22.46 -15.03 11.96
C GLN A 251 22.29 -15.92 13.20
N LEU A 252 21.10 -15.98 13.82
CA LEU A 252 20.86 -16.85 14.98
C LEU A 252 21.04 -18.30 14.59
N ASN A 253 21.90 -19.04 15.30
CA ASN A 253 22.06 -20.47 15.09
C ASN A 253 20.97 -21.28 15.81
N ILE A 254 20.80 -22.56 15.44
CA ILE A 254 19.80 -23.46 16.05
C ILE A 254 19.86 -23.47 17.59
N ALA A 255 21.05 -23.55 18.19
CA ALA A 255 21.17 -23.60 19.65
C ALA A 255 20.67 -22.30 20.31
N GLN A 256 20.93 -21.15 19.69
CA GLN A 256 20.38 -19.87 20.11
C GLN A 256 18.86 -19.85 20.01
N ILE A 257 18.29 -20.34 18.90
CA ILE A 257 16.84 -20.41 18.70
C ILE A 257 16.19 -21.33 19.74
N ILE A 258 16.77 -22.50 20.01
CA ILE A 258 16.28 -23.41 21.07
C ILE A 258 16.26 -22.71 22.43
N ASN A 259 17.33 -21.99 22.77
CA ASN A 259 17.40 -21.25 24.04
C ASN A 259 16.34 -20.15 24.11
N ILE A 260 16.05 -19.46 23.00
CA ILE A 260 14.97 -18.48 22.92
C ILE A 260 13.62 -19.15 23.21
N PHE A 261 13.35 -20.31 22.59
CA PHE A 261 12.13 -21.09 22.84
C PHE A 261 11.99 -21.51 24.30
N ILE A 262 13.05 -22.09 24.89
CA ILE A 262 13.04 -22.54 26.29
C ILE A 262 12.74 -21.37 27.23
N LEU A 263 13.52 -20.29 27.13
CA LEU A 263 13.42 -19.15 28.05
C LEU A 263 12.09 -18.41 27.89
N PHE A 264 11.57 -18.30 26.67
CA PHE A 264 10.32 -17.59 26.45
C PHE A 264 9.11 -18.44 26.84
N ASN A 265 9.13 -19.75 26.59
CA ASN A 265 8.07 -20.67 27.00
C ASN A 265 7.85 -20.64 28.53
N GLU A 266 8.93 -20.54 29.33
CA GLU A 266 8.82 -20.36 30.78
C GLU A 266 7.96 -19.14 31.16
N ILE A 267 8.16 -18.00 30.48
CA ILE A 267 7.38 -16.78 30.70
C ILE A 267 5.92 -16.96 30.25
N MET A 268 5.69 -17.68 29.16
CA MET A 268 4.34 -17.90 28.62
C MET A 268 3.52 -18.84 29.51
N ILE A 269 4.14 -19.90 30.05
CA ILE A 269 3.55 -20.83 31.01
C ILE A 269 3.09 -20.11 32.28
N ASP A 270 3.91 -19.21 32.83
CA ASP A 270 3.57 -18.39 34.00
C ASP A 270 2.33 -17.50 33.78
N HIS A 271 1.97 -17.29 32.51
CA HIS A 271 0.82 -16.51 32.09
C HIS A 271 -0.29 -17.34 31.44
N GLN A 272 -0.19 -18.68 31.49
CA GLN A 272 -1.17 -19.61 30.92
C GLN A 272 -1.41 -19.39 29.42
N ILE A 273 -0.35 -19.04 28.67
CA ILE A 273 -0.38 -18.86 27.23
C ILE A 273 0.39 -19.99 26.57
N ASP A 274 -0.23 -20.63 25.59
CA ASP A 274 0.36 -21.73 24.82
C ASP A 274 1.02 -21.18 23.54
N LEU A 275 2.24 -20.66 23.69
CA LEU A 275 3.11 -20.16 22.61
C LEU A 275 4.55 -20.59 22.90
N PHE A 276 5.36 -20.75 21.84
CA PHE A 276 6.74 -21.24 21.92
C PHE A 276 6.87 -22.65 22.54
N ASP A 277 5.88 -23.54 22.34
CA ASP A 277 6.02 -24.95 22.72
C ASP A 277 7.17 -25.60 21.93
N ILE A 278 8.15 -26.13 22.67
CA ILE A 278 9.32 -26.83 22.15
C ILE A 278 8.91 -28.05 21.30
N LYS A 279 7.73 -28.65 21.56
CA LYS A 279 7.24 -29.77 20.74
C LYS A 279 7.03 -29.41 19.27
N MET A 280 6.68 -28.16 18.95
CA MET A 280 6.61 -27.69 17.56
C MET A 280 8.01 -27.51 16.94
N LEU A 281 9.01 -27.16 17.76
CA LEU A 281 10.40 -27.09 17.34
C LEU A 281 11.03 -28.49 17.18
N ASP A 282 10.57 -29.47 17.95
CA ASP A 282 11.04 -30.86 17.90
C ASP A 282 10.86 -31.49 16.52
N GLU A 283 9.77 -31.21 15.80
CA GLU A 283 9.57 -31.71 14.43
C GLU A 283 10.62 -31.15 13.44
N ALA A 284 11.07 -29.91 13.66
CA ALA A 284 12.13 -29.27 12.87
C ALA A 284 13.54 -29.77 13.25
N LEU A 285 13.74 -30.17 14.51
CA LEU A 285 15.03 -30.61 15.05
C LEU A 285 15.30 -32.10 14.83
N ILE A 286 14.29 -32.96 14.95
CA ILE A 286 14.42 -34.42 14.94
C ILE A 286 14.83 -34.97 13.57
N ASN A 287 14.47 -34.29 12.47
CA ASN A 287 14.63 -34.89 11.14
C ASN A 287 15.90 -34.43 10.39
N HIS A 288 16.38 -33.19 10.52
CA HIS A 288 17.46 -32.70 9.63
C HIS A 288 18.44 -31.64 10.17
N HIS A 289 18.40 -31.23 11.45
CA HIS A 289 19.20 -30.08 11.94
C HIS A 289 19.10 -28.87 10.99
N ASN A 290 17.88 -28.60 10.52
CA ASN A 290 17.67 -27.61 9.47
C ASN A 290 17.55 -26.21 10.08
N GLN A 291 18.61 -25.43 9.90
CA GLN A 291 18.73 -24.05 10.37
C GLN A 291 17.59 -23.15 9.85
N GLU A 292 17.19 -23.32 8.59
CA GLU A 292 16.11 -22.52 8.00
C GLU A 292 14.75 -22.85 8.61
N MET A 293 14.49 -24.13 8.91
CA MET A 293 13.24 -24.52 9.58
C MET A 293 13.16 -23.96 11.01
N ALA A 294 14.26 -23.97 11.76
CA ALA A 294 14.30 -23.38 13.10
C ALA A 294 14.05 -21.86 13.05
N GLN A 295 14.64 -21.18 12.07
CA GLN A 295 14.42 -19.75 11.85
C GLN A 295 12.97 -19.45 11.45
N MET A 296 12.38 -20.26 10.56
CA MET A 296 10.99 -20.14 10.17
C MET A 296 10.05 -20.34 11.36
N ALA A 297 10.30 -21.36 12.19
CA ALA A 297 9.53 -21.61 13.41
C ALA A 297 9.57 -20.41 14.36
N LEU A 298 10.75 -19.80 14.55
CA LEU A 298 10.88 -18.58 15.34
C LEU A 298 10.05 -17.44 14.77
N ALA A 299 10.12 -17.18 13.45
CA ALA A 299 9.34 -16.12 12.81
C ALA A 299 7.82 -16.34 12.98
N ILE A 300 7.35 -17.58 12.86
CA ILE A 300 5.94 -17.94 13.08
C ILE A 300 5.51 -17.64 14.51
N GLU A 301 6.27 -18.07 15.51
CA GLU A 301 5.93 -17.82 16.92
C GLU A 301 6.00 -16.32 17.26
N MET A 302 6.95 -15.60 16.69
CA MET A 302 7.02 -14.14 16.78
C MET A 302 5.78 -13.47 16.17
N LYS A 303 5.24 -13.97 15.05
CA LYS A 303 3.98 -13.48 14.46
C LYS A 303 2.80 -13.73 15.39
N LYS A 304 2.72 -14.91 16.01
CA LYS A 304 1.64 -15.24 16.95
C LYS A 304 1.60 -14.28 18.15
N ILE A 305 2.74 -13.79 18.66
CA ILE A 305 2.76 -12.74 19.69
C ILE A 305 2.12 -11.44 19.18
N ILE A 306 2.38 -11.05 17.93
CA ILE A 306 1.78 -9.86 17.32
C ILE A 306 0.26 -10.05 17.16
N GLU A 307 -0.22 -11.26 16.93
CA GLU A 307 -1.64 -11.55 16.77
C GLU A 307 -2.35 -11.80 18.11
N LEU A 308 -1.58 -11.98 19.19
CA LEU A 308 -2.10 -12.26 20.52
C LEU A 308 -2.96 -11.11 21.07
N GLU A 309 -4.23 -11.41 21.33
CA GLU A 309 -5.16 -10.53 22.04
C GLU A 309 -5.02 -10.71 23.56
N HIS A 310 -3.99 -10.09 24.14
CA HIS A 310 -3.74 -10.17 25.58
C HIS A 310 -3.35 -8.81 26.19
N PRO A 311 -3.84 -8.44 27.40
CA PRO A 311 -3.50 -7.16 28.04
C PRO A 311 -2.00 -6.94 28.27
N LYS A 312 -1.24 -8.04 28.45
CA LYS A 312 0.22 -8.02 28.64
C LYS A 312 1.00 -8.20 27.33
N LYS A 313 0.39 -8.09 26.16
CA LYS A 313 1.06 -8.27 24.87
C LYS A 313 2.37 -7.48 24.77
N PHE A 314 2.33 -6.19 25.12
CA PHE A 314 3.53 -5.35 25.09
C PHE A 314 4.66 -5.86 25.99
N TYR A 315 4.33 -6.38 27.17
CA TYR A 315 5.28 -7.02 28.08
C TYR A 315 5.91 -8.28 27.45
N PHE A 316 5.13 -9.10 26.74
CA PHE A 316 5.65 -10.28 26.03
C PHE A 316 6.58 -9.89 24.89
N ILE A 317 6.19 -8.88 24.11
CA ILE A 317 7.04 -8.32 23.05
C ILE A 317 8.39 -7.87 23.64
N CYS A 318 8.39 -7.07 24.71
CA CYS A 318 9.63 -6.64 25.34
C CYS A 318 10.46 -7.81 25.89
N SER A 319 9.80 -8.78 26.51
CA SER A 319 10.44 -9.98 27.08
C SER A 319 11.14 -10.84 26.02
N LEU A 320 10.52 -10.98 24.84
CA LEU A 320 11.08 -11.72 23.73
C LEU A 320 12.41 -11.07 23.28
N PHE A 321 12.40 -9.76 23.07
CA PHE A 321 13.61 -9.05 22.63
C PHE A 321 14.73 -9.08 23.66
N ILE A 322 14.40 -9.03 24.96
CA ILE A 322 15.39 -9.20 26.02
C ILE A 322 15.98 -10.61 26.01
N ILE A 323 15.17 -11.65 25.82
CA ILE A 323 15.67 -13.03 25.71
C ILE A 323 16.57 -13.18 24.49
N ILE A 324 16.16 -12.65 23.34
CA ILE A 324 16.99 -12.63 22.14
C ILE A 324 18.33 -11.92 22.41
N ALA A 325 18.31 -10.78 23.10
CA ALA A 325 19.51 -10.03 23.50
C ALA A 325 20.43 -10.78 24.49
N LYS A 326 19.86 -11.63 25.36
CA LYS A 326 20.66 -12.49 26.26
C LYS A 326 21.37 -13.59 25.49
N VAL A 327 20.74 -14.08 24.43
CA VAL A 327 21.27 -15.15 23.58
C VAL A 327 22.22 -14.63 22.49
N ASP A 328 22.05 -13.37 22.06
CA ASP A 328 22.94 -12.66 21.15
C ASP A 328 23.28 -11.25 21.66
N LYS A 329 24.54 -11.08 22.08
CA LYS A 329 25.05 -9.82 22.66
C LYS A 329 25.07 -8.65 21.68
N THR A 330 25.09 -8.92 20.37
CA THR A 330 25.06 -7.87 19.33
C THR A 330 23.71 -7.17 19.34
N ILE A 331 22.64 -7.95 19.46
CA ILE A 331 21.26 -7.46 19.55
C ILE A 331 21.07 -6.67 20.84
N GLY A 332 21.56 -7.19 21.97
CA GLY A 332 21.40 -6.53 23.27
C GLY A 332 21.96 -5.10 23.35
N ARG A 333 23.06 -4.82 22.64
CA ARG A 333 23.65 -3.46 22.60
C ARG A 333 22.83 -2.47 21.79
N ALA A 334 21.98 -2.95 20.88
CA ALA A 334 21.21 -2.12 19.98
C ALA A 334 19.76 -1.89 20.45
N LEU A 335 19.30 -2.64 21.46
CA LEU A 335 17.95 -2.48 21.99
C LEU A 335 17.79 -1.15 22.75
N PRO A 336 16.68 -0.42 22.54
CA PRO A 336 16.37 0.77 23.32
C PRO A 336 16.27 0.48 24.82
N ASN A 337 16.76 1.39 25.67
CA ASN A 337 16.70 1.26 27.13
C ASN A 337 15.29 1.01 27.67
N TRP A 338 14.26 1.56 27.00
CA TRP A 338 12.87 1.37 27.44
C TRP A 338 12.38 -0.07 27.30
N VAL A 339 12.96 -0.87 26.38
CA VAL A 339 12.60 -2.29 26.21
C VAL A 339 12.95 -3.05 27.49
N TRP A 340 14.11 -2.76 28.08
CA TRP A 340 14.56 -3.31 29.35
C TRP A 340 13.65 -2.93 30.52
N LEU A 341 13.15 -1.68 30.53
CA LEU A 341 12.16 -1.21 31.52
C LEU A 341 10.78 -1.83 31.35
N GLY A 342 10.47 -2.35 30.16
CA GLY A 342 9.20 -2.98 29.83
C GLY A 342 9.00 -4.37 30.44
N THR A 343 9.99 -4.89 31.18
CA THR A 343 9.95 -6.23 31.76
C THR A 343 10.54 -6.27 33.17
N ASN A 344 10.28 -7.36 33.89
CA ASN A 344 10.92 -7.67 35.18
C ASN A 344 12.15 -8.59 35.02
N ILE A 345 12.59 -8.84 33.78
CA ILE A 345 13.74 -9.71 33.51
C ILE A 345 15.00 -8.91 33.82
N SER A 346 15.70 -9.27 34.91
CA SER A 346 16.88 -8.54 35.36
C SER A 346 18.07 -8.65 34.40
N ASN A 347 18.84 -7.56 34.34
CA ASN A 347 20.15 -7.41 33.67
C ASN A 347 21.29 -8.13 34.40
N ASN A 348 21.01 -9.24 35.09
CA ASN A 348 22.10 -9.95 35.76
C ASN A 348 22.94 -10.66 34.68
N GLU A 349 24.21 -10.26 34.66
CA GLU A 349 25.29 -10.53 33.70
C GLU A 349 25.48 -12.00 33.30
#